data_AF-A0A2S7RXB7-F1
#
_entry.id   AF-A0A2S7RXB7-F1
#
_cell.length_a   1.000
_cell.length_b   1.000
_cell.length_c   1.000
_cell.angle_alpha   90.00
_cell.angle_beta   90.00
_cell.angle_gamma   90.00
#
_symmetry.space_group_name_H-M   'P 1'
#
loop_
_entity.id
_entity.type
_entity.pdbx_description
1 polymer ?
#
loop_
_entity_poly.entity_id
_entity_poly.type
_entity_poly.pdbx_seq_one_letter_code
_entity_poly.pdbx_strand_id
1 'polypeptide(L)'
;MQQLDLRVQKTHKALIEAFENLLHEKEFENISVTEICDAAMVRRPTFYKHFLDKYDFITFFIKHKMNEIFDFAIKNSNEEKDNFFIIVFEQLLDQFDSQVHNPV
;
A
#
# COMPACT_ATOMS: atom_id res chain seq x y z
N MET A 1 -14.45 -5.54 17.50
CA MET A 1 -13.13 -5.47 16.82
C MET A 1 -12.14 -4.87 17.80
N GLN A 2 -11.05 -5.58 18.12
CA GLN A 2 -10.01 -5.02 18.99
C GLN A 2 -9.34 -3.87 18.23
N GLN A 3 -9.39 -2.67 18.80
CA GLN A 3 -8.76 -1.49 18.22
C GLN A 3 -7.25 -1.72 18.17
N LEU A 4 -6.68 -1.79 16.97
CA LEU A 4 -5.24 -1.98 16.79
C LEU A 4 -4.48 -0.85 17.49
N ASP A 5 -3.46 -1.18 18.26
CA ASP A 5 -2.62 -0.20 18.97
C ASP A 5 -2.18 0.93 18.02
N LEU A 6 -2.39 2.19 18.42
CA LEU A 6 -2.03 3.38 17.64
C LEU A 6 -0.57 3.38 17.19
N ARG A 7 0.33 2.76 17.96
CA ARG A 7 1.74 2.60 17.60
C ARG A 7 1.91 1.70 16.37
N VAL A 8 1.13 0.63 16.30
CA VAL A 8 1.14 -0.29 15.15
C VAL A 8 0.63 0.43 13.92
N GLN A 9 -0.49 1.15 14.02
CA GLN A 9 -1.05 1.93 12.92
C GLN A 9 -0.05 2.96 12.37
N LYS A 10 0.61 3.71 13.26
CA LYS A 10 1.66 4.68 12.86
C LYS A 10 2.83 4.01 12.16
N THR A 11 3.27 2.86 12.66
CA THR A 11 4.37 2.09 12.06
C THR A 11 4.00 1.59 10.67
N HIS A 12 2.80 1.01 10.52
CA HIS A 12 2.30 0.54 9.22
C HIS A 12 2.19 1.68 8.21
N LYS A 13 1.62 2.81 8.62
CA LYS A 13 1.50 4.00 7.75
C LYS A 13 2.87 4.48 7.26
N ALA A 14 3.83 4.66 8.16
CA ALA A 14 5.18 5.11 7.80
C ALA A 14 5.88 4.15 6.82
N LEU A 15 5.71 2.83 7.03
CA LEU A 15 6.26 1.81 6.14
C LEU A 15 5.59 1.83 4.75
N ILE A 16 4.26 1.99 4.69
CA ILE A 16 3.51 2.08 3.42
C ILE A 16 3.98 3.29 2.61
N GLU A 17 4.02 4.48 3.23
CA GLU A 17 4.42 5.72 2.55
C GLU A 17 5.87 5.64 2.05
N ALA A 18 6.79 5.13 2.88
CA ALA A 18 8.18 4.94 2.48
C ALA A 18 8.33 3.96 1.31
N PHE A 19 7.56 2.87 1.33
CA PHE A 19 7.63 1.85 0.29
C PHE A 19 7.02 2.32 -1.04
N GLU A 20 5.93 3.08 -1.00
CA GLU A 20 5.34 3.71 -2.19
C GLU A 20 6.35 4.65 -2.88
N ASN A 21 7.04 5.50 -2.12
CA ASN A 21 8.12 6.33 -2.66
C ASN A 21 9.24 5.51 -3.30
N LEU A 22 9.69 4.43 -2.64
CA LEU A 22 10.73 3.56 -3.18
C LEU A 22 10.29 2.86 -4.48
N LEU A 23 9.01 2.49 -4.60
CA LEU A 23 8.45 1.89 -5.82
C LEU A 23 8.39 2.88 -7.00
N HIS A 24 8.29 4.18 -6.73
CA HIS A 24 8.41 5.21 -7.78
C HIS A 24 9.86 5.37 -8.28
N GLU A 25 10.84 5.04 -7.46
CA GLU A 25 12.26 5.22 -7.79
C GLU A 25 12.89 3.97 -8.43
N LYS A 26 12.41 2.76 -8.09
CA LYS A 26 13.02 1.50 -8.53
C LYS A 26 12.08 0.30 -8.43
N GLU A 27 12.43 -0.73 -9.20
CA GLU A 27 11.75 -2.02 -9.20
C GLU A 27 11.77 -2.69 -7.81
N PHE A 28 10.68 -3.37 -7.46
CA PHE A 28 10.49 -4.06 -6.18
C PHE A 28 11.60 -5.05 -5.83
N GLU A 29 12.11 -5.76 -6.83
CA GLU A 29 13.19 -6.73 -6.72
C GLU A 29 14.44 -6.08 -6.10
N ASN A 30 14.68 -4.81 -6.42
CA ASN A 30 15.83 -4.00 -5.98
C ASN A 30 15.58 -3.24 -4.67
N ILE A 31 14.40 -3.35 -4.08
CA ILE A 31 14.09 -2.78 -2.77
C ILE A 31 14.45 -3.78 -1.67
N SER A 32 15.25 -3.36 -0.68
CA SER A 32 15.58 -4.14 0.51
C SER A 32 14.76 -3.73 1.74
N VAL A 33 14.59 -4.65 2.70
CA VAL A 33 13.96 -4.33 4.00
C VAL A 33 14.70 -3.22 4.74
N THR A 34 16.04 -3.16 4.61
CA THR A 34 16.84 -2.09 5.21
C THR A 34 16.43 -0.72 4.66
N GLU A 35 16.32 -0.58 3.34
CA GLU A 35 15.95 0.69 2.72
C GLU A 35 14.53 1.12 3.07
N ILE A 36 13.58 0.18 3.12
CA ILE A 36 12.21 0.45 3.59
C ILE A 36 12.25 0.99 5.02
N CYS A 37 13.00 0.33 5.90
CA CYS A 37 13.14 0.73 7.31
C CYS A 37 13.78 2.11 7.45
N ASP A 38 14.84 2.39 6.70
CA ASP A 38 15.58 3.64 6.76
C ASP A 38 14.71 4.80 6.25
N ALA A 39 14.03 4.64 5.12
CA ALA A 39 13.11 5.63 4.56
C ALA A 39 11.91 5.89 5.48
N ALA A 40 11.38 4.86 6.15
CA ALA A 40 10.27 4.98 7.10
C ALA A 40 10.68 5.50 8.49
N MET A 41 11.99 5.67 8.76
CA MET A 41 12.53 5.90 10.10
C MET A 41 12.08 4.84 11.13
N VAL A 42 11.97 3.58 10.69
CA VAL A 42 11.56 2.43 11.52
C VAL A 42 12.77 1.51 11.72
N ARG A 43 13.01 1.07 12.96
CA ARG A 43 14.09 0.12 13.23
C ARG A 43 13.75 -1.25 12.63
N ARG A 44 14.73 -1.94 12.02
CA ARG A 44 14.56 -3.29 11.44
C ARG A 44 13.92 -4.31 12.41
N PRO A 45 14.30 -4.41 13.70
CA PRO A 45 13.61 -5.30 14.62
C PRO A 45 12.12 -4.96 14.83
N THR A 46 11.72 -3.71 14.62
CA THR A 46 10.30 -3.33 14.65
C THR A 46 9.59 -3.82 13.39
N PHE A 47 10.19 -3.67 12.20
CA PHE A 47 9.65 -4.25 10.96
C PHE A 47 9.40 -5.75 11.12
N TYR A 48 10.40 -6.50 11.62
CA TYR A 48 10.29 -7.94 11.79
C TYR A 48 9.33 -8.41 12.89
N LYS A 49 8.79 -7.49 13.71
CA LYS A 49 7.65 -7.80 14.60
C LYS A 49 6.32 -7.81 13.87
N HIS A 50 6.25 -7.17 12.70
CA HIS A 50 5.04 -7.02 11.91
C HIS A 50 5.06 -7.91 10.67
N PHE A 51 6.22 -8.08 10.04
CA PHE A 51 6.37 -8.74 8.75
C PHE A 51 7.56 -9.68 8.74
N LEU A 52 7.42 -10.84 8.11
CA LEU A 52 8.49 -11.84 8.03
C LEU A 52 9.64 -11.37 7.13
N ASP A 53 9.28 -10.79 5.98
CA ASP A 53 10.21 -10.31 4.97
C ASP A 53 9.54 -9.25 4.06
N LYS A 54 10.22 -8.86 2.97
CA LYS A 54 9.66 -7.88 2.02
C LYS A 54 8.46 -8.41 1.22
N TYR A 55 8.32 -9.72 1.07
CA TYR A 55 7.23 -10.36 0.31
C TYR A 55 5.95 -10.44 1.16
N ASP A 56 6.10 -10.70 2.46
CA ASP A 56 5.00 -10.57 3.42
C ASP A 56 4.52 -9.12 3.50
N PHE A 57 5.46 -8.17 3.54
CA PHE A 57 5.12 -6.76 3.56
C PHE A 57 4.43 -6.25 2.28
N ILE A 58 4.91 -6.60 1.08
CA ILE A 58 4.20 -6.20 -0.16
C ILE A 58 2.79 -6.80 -0.22
N THR A 59 2.58 -8.01 0.29
CA THR A 59 1.24 -8.61 0.38
C THR A 59 0.33 -7.78 1.28
N PHE A 60 0.83 -7.32 2.42
CA PHE A 60 0.11 -6.39 3.29
C PHE A 60 -0.16 -5.04 2.59
N PHE A 61 0.83 -4.48 1.92
CA PHE A 61 0.72 -3.22 1.18
C PHE A 61 -0.36 -3.29 0.09
N ILE A 62 -0.36 -4.33 -0.74
CA ILE A 62 -1.36 -4.52 -1.79
C ILE A 62 -2.76 -4.64 -1.18
N LYS A 63 -2.93 -5.41 -0.11
CA LYS A 63 -4.21 -5.50 0.61
C LYS A 63 -4.68 -4.15 1.13
N HIS A 64 -3.76 -3.36 1.67
CA HIS A 64 -4.07 -2.01 2.14
C HIS A 64 -4.57 -1.12 0.99
N LYS A 65 -3.84 -1.06 -0.13
CA LYS A 65 -4.23 -0.28 -1.32
C LYS A 65 -5.57 -0.74 -1.91
N MET A 66 -5.80 -2.05 -1.99
CA MET A 66 -7.09 -2.59 -2.43
C MET A 66 -8.24 -2.18 -1.52
N ASN A 67 -8.03 -2.16 -0.20
CA ASN A 67 -9.05 -1.70 0.73
C ASN A 67 -9.35 -0.21 0.55
N GLU A 68 -8.35 0.65 0.29
CA GLU A 68 -8.58 2.07 -0.01
C GLU A 68 -9.45 2.25 -1.26
N ILE A 69 -9.16 1.47 -2.33
CA ILE A 69 -9.96 1.47 -3.56
C ILE A 69 -11.39 1.00 -3.29
N PHE A 70 -11.58 -0.07 -2.52
CA PHE A 70 -12.91 -0.57 -2.19
C PHE A 70 -13.68 0.38 -1.29
N ASP A 71 -13.05 0.98 -0.28
CA ASP A 71 -13.69 1.96 0.61
C ASP A 71 -14.13 3.19 -0.19
N PHE A 72 -13.30 3.64 -1.14
CA PHE A 72 -13.68 4.68 -2.08
C PHE A 72 -14.88 4.27 -2.94
N ALA A 73 -14.84 3.08 -3.54
CA ALA A 73 -15.92 2.60 -4.38
C ALA A 73 -17.23 2.41 -3.60
N ILE A 74 -17.19 1.88 -2.37
CA ILE A 74 -18.38 1.74 -1.49
C ILE A 74 -18.98 3.12 -1.18
N LYS A 75 -18.14 4.12 -0.93
CA LYS A 75 -18.59 5.48 -0.58
C LYS A 75 -19.21 6.21 -1.77
N ASN A 76 -18.78 5.91 -2.99
CA ASN A 76 -19.20 6.59 -4.21
C ASN A 76 -20.17 5.76 -5.08
N SER A 77 -20.36 4.48 -4.78
CA SER A 77 -21.36 3.66 -5.43
C SER A 77 -22.74 4.05 -4.93
N ASN A 78 -23.67 4.31 -5.85
CA ASN A 78 -25.09 4.24 -5.56
C ASN A 78 -25.48 2.78 -5.22
N GLU A 79 -26.69 2.51 -4.73
CA GLU A 79 -27.15 1.16 -4.32
C GLU A 79 -27.08 0.06 -5.44
N GLU A 80 -26.64 0.43 -6.64
CA GLU A 80 -26.38 -0.46 -7.77
C GLU A 80 -24.98 -1.08 -7.73
N LYS A 81 -24.96 -2.42 -7.70
CA LYS A 81 -23.72 -3.22 -7.69
C LYS A 81 -22.86 -3.00 -8.93
N ASP A 82 -23.46 -2.73 -10.08
CA ASP A 82 -22.72 -2.53 -11.33
C ASP A 82 -21.85 -1.27 -11.28
N ASN A 83 -22.34 -0.22 -10.62
CA ASN A 83 -21.58 1.02 -10.42
C ASN A 83 -20.38 0.82 -9.48
N PHE A 84 -20.50 0.01 -8.44
CA PHE A 84 -19.38 -0.33 -7.56
C PHE A 84 -18.20 -0.93 -8.34
N PHE A 85 -18.46 -1.96 -9.17
CA PHE A 85 -17.39 -2.60 -9.93
C PHE A 85 -16.76 -1.65 -10.95
N ILE A 86 -17.56 -0.80 -11.61
CA ILE A 86 -17.04 0.22 -12.53
C ILE A 86 -16.07 1.15 -11.80
N ILE A 87 -16.45 1.70 -10.64
CA ILE A 87 -15.59 2.60 -9.87
C ILE A 87 -14.29 1.90 -9.44
N VAL A 88 -14.37 0.64 -8.99
CA VAL A 88 -13.18 -0.16 -8.65
C VAL A 88 -12.25 -0.32 -9.85
N PHE A 89 -12.80 -0.69 -11.01
CA PHE A 89 -12.00 -0.90 -12.22
C PHE A 89 -11.37 0.41 -12.73
N GLU A 90 -12.10 1.52 -12.73
CA GLU A 90 -11.57 2.85 -13.08
C GLU A 90 -10.40 3.23 -12.16
N GLN A 91 -10.57 3.10 -10.84
CA GLN A 91 -9.51 3.37 -9.87
C GLN A 91 -8.27 2.48 -10.06
N LEU A 92 -8.47 1.19 -10.39
CA LEU A 92 -7.36 0.30 -10.70
C LEU A 92 -6.62 0.73 -11.96
N LEU A 93 -7.33 1.09 -13.03
CA LEU A 93 -6.72 1.54 -14.29
C LEU A 93 -5.91 2.83 -14.11
N ASP A 94 -6.44 3.81 -13.38
CA ASP A 94 -5.75 5.08 -13.11
C ASP A 94 -4.41 4.86 -12.37
N GLN A 95 -4.36 3.88 -11.47
CA GLN A 95 -3.12 3.51 -10.76
C GLN A 95 -2.08 2.88 -11.69
N PHE A 96 -2.51 2.11 -12.70
CA PHE A 96 -1.61 1.56 -13.72
C PHE A 96 -1.09 2.64 -14.67
N ASP A 97 -1.97 3.53 -15.14
CA ASP A 97 -1.59 4.60 -16.07
C ASP A 97 -0.60 5.60 -15.43
N SER A 98 -0.74 5.85 -14.13
CA SER A 98 0.18 6.68 -13.36
C SER A 98 1.59 6.09 -13.24
N GLN A 99 1.75 4.76 -13.37
CA GLN A 99 3.08 4.11 -13.40
C GLN A 99 3.68 4.05 -14.81
N VAL A 100 2.86 4.06 -15.86
CA VAL A 100 3.32 4.00 -17.27
C VAL A 100 3.78 5.37 -17.78
N HIS A 101 3.36 6.48 -17.16
CA HIS A 101 3.70 7.84 -17.59
C HIS A 101 4.99 8.42 -16.96
N ASN A 102 5.94 7.60 -16.53
CA ASN A 102 7.28 8.09 -16.18
C ASN A 102 8.19 7.95 -17.42
N PRO A 103 8.49 9.02 -18.17
CA PRO A 103 9.38 8.92 -19.32
C PRO A 103 10.79 8.57 -18.81
N VAL A 104 11.37 7.55 -19.42
CA VAL A 104 12.79 7.17 -19.28
C VAL A 104 13.70 8.37 -19.53
#